data_AF-A0ABD0MVV7-F1
#
_entry.id   AF-A0ABD0MVV7-F1
#
_cell.length_a   1.000
_cell.length_b   1.000
_cell.length_c   1.000
_cell.angle_alpha   90.00
_cell.angle_beta   90.00
_cell.angle_gamma   90.00
#
_symmetry.space_group_name_H-M   'P 1'
#
loop_
_entity.id
_entity.type
_entity.pdbx_description
1 polymer ?
#
loop_
_entity_poly.entity_id
_entity_poly.type
_entity_poly.pdbx_seq_one_letter_code
_entity_poly.pdbx_strand_id
1 'polypeptide(L)'
;KTQYKSLSQWWDIGKIQIKVFCQSYSACIKSSLDNVMAQLEREILQLNFEGDIVDTTKSLEHNKFLLRNLLEERAQEMLVRARFLTFNSMDAPTSFFFDLEKKAVEKKILGCLKLPEGRRITDGHGIISYALSFYEDLYRAEPCDEEMADLLLQDLPQFSEGDKSMLDKLLTFEELSVAVQEMSSGKAPGLDGLNAEFYKHFWPVIGRDLFSVFMESLNRGTLPTSLRRAVVTLLPKKGDLEDIRCWRP
;
A
#
# COMPACT_ATOMS: atom_id res chain seq x y z
N LYS A 1 -13.29 -14.06 20.74
CA LYS A 1 -13.12 -12.63 21.09
C LYS A 1 -12.93 -12.37 22.58
N THR A 2 -13.55 -13.16 23.46
CA THR A 2 -13.44 -13.04 24.94
C THR A 2 -12.04 -13.25 25.52
N GLN A 3 -11.11 -13.82 24.74
CA GLN A 3 -9.70 -14.02 25.13
C GLN A 3 -8.82 -12.77 24.94
N TYR A 4 -9.36 -11.70 24.31
CA TYR A 4 -8.62 -10.47 24.01
C TYR A 4 -9.04 -9.36 24.98
N LYS A 5 -8.12 -8.44 25.29
CA LYS A 5 -8.37 -7.32 26.22
C LYS A 5 -9.38 -6.31 25.68
N SER A 6 -9.51 -6.21 24.36
CA SER A 6 -10.45 -5.33 23.67
C SER A 6 -10.72 -5.83 22.25
N LEU A 7 -11.79 -5.31 21.61
CA LEU A 7 -12.05 -5.59 20.20
C LEU A 7 -10.95 -5.00 19.32
N SER A 8 -10.39 -3.85 19.70
CA SER A 8 -9.24 -3.24 19.04
C SER A 8 -8.02 -4.16 19.03
N GLN A 9 -7.70 -4.81 20.17
CA GLN A 9 -6.59 -5.76 20.24
C GLN A 9 -6.87 -7.01 19.40
N TRP A 10 -8.10 -7.54 19.48
CA TRP A 10 -8.53 -8.67 18.67
C TRP A 10 -8.36 -8.38 17.17
N TRP A 11 -8.76 -7.19 16.73
CA TRP A 11 -8.64 -6.77 15.34
C TRP A 11 -7.18 -6.65 14.89
N ASP A 12 -6.33 -5.99 15.69
CA ASP A 12 -4.91 -5.83 15.37
C ASP A 12 -4.20 -7.19 15.21
N ILE A 13 -4.49 -8.15 16.08
CA ILE A 13 -3.96 -9.52 15.99
C ILE A 13 -4.55 -10.27 14.79
N GLY A 14 -5.86 -10.14 14.55
CA GLY A 14 -6.53 -10.75 13.42
C GLY A 14 -5.93 -10.32 12.08
N LYS A 15 -5.62 -9.03 11.90
CA LYS A 15 -4.95 -8.54 10.69
C LYS A 15 -3.56 -9.16 10.49
N ILE A 16 -2.80 -9.38 11.55
CA ILE A 16 -1.50 -10.06 11.47
C ILE A 16 -1.69 -11.50 11.01
N GLN A 17 -2.69 -12.21 11.54
CA GLN A 17 -2.98 -13.59 11.15
C GLN A 17 -3.40 -13.69 9.68
N ILE A 18 -4.28 -12.79 9.22
CA ILE A 18 -4.68 -12.70 7.81
C ILE A 18 -3.45 -12.48 6.94
N LYS A 19 -2.58 -11.52 7.31
CA LYS A 19 -1.34 -11.24 6.58
C LYS A 19 -0.44 -12.47 6.47
N VAL A 20 -0.19 -13.16 7.59
CA VAL A 20 0.67 -14.37 7.62
C VAL A 20 0.07 -15.49 6.79
N PHE A 21 -1.26 -15.68 6.86
CA PHE A 21 -1.97 -16.65 6.02
C PHE A 21 -1.79 -16.32 4.53
N CYS A 22 -2.06 -15.08 4.12
CA CYS A 22 -1.90 -14.65 2.74
C CYS A 22 -0.46 -14.82 2.25
N GLN A 23 0.54 -14.45 3.06
CA GLN A 23 1.95 -14.62 2.73
C GLN A 23 2.32 -16.09 2.52
N SER A 24 1.86 -16.97 3.41
CA SER A 24 2.13 -18.41 3.33
C SER A 24 1.44 -19.03 2.12
N TYR A 25 0.18 -18.67 1.87
CA TYR A 25 -0.58 -19.11 0.71
C TYR A 25 0.11 -18.65 -0.60
N SER A 26 0.44 -17.36 -0.72
CA SER A 26 1.13 -16.83 -1.89
C SER A 26 2.51 -17.46 -2.10
N ALA A 27 3.27 -17.74 -1.03
CA ALA A 27 4.55 -18.43 -1.14
C ALA A 27 4.39 -19.87 -1.65
N CYS A 28 3.37 -20.58 -1.17
CA CYS A 28 3.04 -21.94 -1.61
C CYS A 28 2.66 -21.96 -3.10
N ILE A 29 1.75 -21.07 -3.52
CA ILE A 29 1.35 -20.93 -4.92
C ILE A 29 2.55 -20.60 -5.80
N LYS A 30 3.38 -19.62 -5.39
CA LYS A 30 4.60 -19.27 -6.11
C LYS A 30 5.53 -20.47 -6.27
N SER A 31 5.79 -21.22 -5.20
CA SER A 31 6.64 -22.41 -5.27
C SER A 31 6.06 -23.48 -6.20
N SER A 32 4.75 -23.68 -6.18
CA SER A 32 4.09 -24.62 -7.09
C SER A 32 4.22 -24.18 -8.55
N LEU A 33 4.02 -22.89 -8.83
CA LEU A 33 4.19 -22.33 -10.17
C LEU A 33 5.63 -22.43 -10.66
N ASP A 34 6.61 -22.10 -9.82
CA ASP A 34 8.04 -22.23 -10.13
C ASP A 34 8.39 -23.69 -10.49
N ASN A 35 7.82 -24.68 -9.78
CA ASN A 35 8.01 -26.09 -10.08
C ASN A 35 7.39 -26.50 -11.43
N VAL A 36 6.18 -26.04 -11.73
CA VAL A 36 5.50 -26.31 -13.01
C VAL A 36 6.28 -25.69 -14.17
N MET A 37 6.73 -24.44 -14.04
CA MET A 37 7.54 -23.78 -15.06
C MET A 37 8.85 -24.53 -15.30
N ALA A 38 9.56 -24.92 -14.24
CA ALA A 38 10.80 -25.70 -14.37
C ALA A 38 10.57 -27.08 -15.00
N GLN A 39 9.39 -27.69 -14.78
CA GLN A 39 9.00 -28.93 -15.45
C GLN A 39 8.76 -28.72 -16.94
N LEU A 40 7.97 -27.71 -17.31
CA LEU A 40 7.72 -27.37 -18.72
C LEU A 40 9.03 -27.06 -19.46
N GLU A 41 9.97 -26.33 -18.84
CA GLU A 41 11.28 -26.07 -19.42
C GLU A 41 12.08 -27.35 -19.68
N ARG A 42 12.09 -28.30 -18.74
CA ARG A 42 12.74 -29.61 -18.91
C ARG A 42 12.10 -30.42 -20.03
N GLU A 43 10.77 -30.48 -20.08
CA GLU A 43 10.03 -31.20 -21.13
C GLU A 43 10.27 -30.59 -22.51
N ILE A 44 10.28 -29.26 -22.63
CA ILE A 44 10.62 -28.55 -23.87
C ILE A 44 12.04 -28.90 -24.32
N LEU A 45 13.01 -28.92 -23.42
CA LEU A 45 14.39 -29.31 -23.76
C LEU A 45 14.43 -30.76 -24.26
N GLN A 46 13.77 -31.69 -23.56
CA GLN A 46 13.72 -33.09 -23.96
C GLN A 46 13.06 -33.29 -25.34
N LEU A 47 11.90 -32.68 -25.58
CA LEU A 47 11.19 -32.78 -26.87
C LEU A 47 12.00 -32.16 -28.02
N ASN A 48 12.82 -31.13 -27.77
CA ASN A 48 13.75 -30.60 -28.77
C ASN A 48 14.89 -31.57 -29.12
N PHE A 49 15.28 -32.48 -28.21
CA PHE A 49 16.30 -33.51 -28.48
C PHE A 49 15.73 -34.72 -29.24
N GLU A 50 14.44 -35.04 -29.09
CA GLU A 50 13.80 -36.25 -29.63
C GLU A 50 13.50 -36.18 -31.16
N GLY A 51 13.61 -35.01 -31.79
CA GLY A 51 13.48 -34.83 -33.25
C GLY A 51 12.03 -34.75 -33.77
N ASP A 52 11.89 -34.43 -35.07
CA ASP A 52 10.60 -34.09 -35.74
C ASP A 52 9.68 -35.31 -35.96
N ILE A 53 9.05 -35.78 -34.88
CA ILE A 53 7.83 -36.60 -34.95
C ILE A 53 6.63 -35.66 -34.78
N VAL A 54 5.62 -35.78 -35.63
CA VAL A 54 4.43 -34.89 -35.66
C VAL A 54 3.76 -34.73 -34.28
N ASP A 55 3.78 -35.79 -33.45
CA ASP A 55 3.22 -35.77 -32.09
C ASP A 55 4.11 -35.01 -31.09
N THR A 56 5.43 -35.16 -31.22
CA THR A 56 6.45 -34.41 -30.46
C THR A 56 6.37 -32.92 -30.77
N THR A 57 6.16 -32.53 -32.04
CA THR A 57 6.02 -31.13 -32.45
C THR A 57 4.79 -30.45 -31.82
N LYS A 58 3.64 -31.15 -31.77
CA LYS A 58 2.41 -30.63 -31.13
C LYS A 58 2.59 -30.44 -29.63
N SER A 59 3.15 -31.44 -28.95
CA SER A 59 3.43 -31.37 -27.51
C SER A 59 4.43 -30.24 -27.18
N LEU A 60 5.43 -30.04 -28.03
CA LEU A 60 6.41 -28.96 -27.91
C LEU A 60 5.75 -27.58 -28.04
N GLU A 61 4.89 -27.37 -29.04
CA GLU A 61 4.16 -26.11 -29.21
C GLU A 61 3.22 -25.84 -28.03
N HIS A 62 2.52 -26.87 -27.54
CA HIS A 62 1.63 -26.77 -26.39
C HIS A 62 2.39 -26.35 -25.12
N ASN A 63 3.50 -27.02 -24.81
CA ASN A 63 4.30 -26.71 -23.62
C ASN A 63 4.91 -25.30 -23.71
N LYS A 64 5.38 -24.88 -24.88
CA LYS A 64 5.85 -23.50 -25.12
C LYS A 64 4.74 -22.48 -24.91
N PHE A 65 3.52 -22.77 -25.36
CA PHE A 65 2.35 -21.92 -25.16
C PHE A 65 2.00 -21.78 -23.67
N LEU A 66 1.93 -22.89 -22.93
CA LEU A 66 1.67 -22.88 -21.49
C LEU A 66 2.73 -22.09 -20.72
N LEU A 67 4.02 -22.32 -21.01
CA LEU A 67 5.12 -21.60 -20.36
C LEU A 67 5.04 -20.09 -20.64
N ARG A 68 4.71 -19.69 -21.87
CA ARG A 68 4.52 -18.29 -22.24
C ARG A 68 3.40 -17.63 -21.44
N ASN A 69 2.24 -18.28 -21.33
CA ASN A 69 1.11 -17.74 -20.58
C ASN A 69 1.46 -17.56 -19.09
N LEU A 70 2.13 -18.53 -18.48
CA LEU A 70 2.58 -18.42 -17.08
C LEU A 70 3.58 -17.28 -16.87
N LEU A 71 4.50 -17.07 -17.82
CA LEU A 71 5.43 -15.95 -17.79
C LEU A 71 4.72 -14.59 -17.96
N GLU A 72 3.67 -14.54 -18.78
CA GLU A 72 2.86 -13.34 -18.97
C GLU A 72 2.07 -12.97 -17.70
N GLU A 73 1.44 -13.94 -17.04
CA GLU A 73 0.79 -13.72 -15.74
C GLU A 73 1.78 -13.18 -14.69
N ARG A 74 2.97 -13.78 -14.61
CA ARG A 74 4.03 -13.31 -13.72
C ARG A 74 4.48 -11.88 -14.04
N ALA A 75 4.57 -11.53 -15.32
CA ALA A 75 4.88 -10.17 -15.74
C ALA A 75 3.81 -9.18 -15.28
N GLN A 76 2.52 -9.53 -15.44
CA GLN A 76 1.39 -8.71 -14.99
C GLN A 76 1.43 -8.44 -13.49
N GLU A 77 1.72 -9.45 -12.66
CA GLU A 77 1.89 -9.26 -11.21
C GLU A 77 2.96 -8.21 -10.87
N MET A 78 4.08 -8.25 -11.58
CA MET A 78 5.18 -7.31 -11.34
C MET A 78 4.83 -5.89 -11.80
N LEU A 79 4.10 -5.75 -12.90
CA LEU A 79 3.60 -4.44 -13.37
C LEU A 79 2.67 -3.79 -12.34
N VAL A 80 1.81 -4.58 -11.69
CA VAL A 80 0.96 -4.13 -10.58
C VAL A 80 1.81 -3.60 -9.42
N ARG A 81 2.88 -4.31 -9.05
CA ARG A 81 3.80 -3.87 -7.97
C ARG A 81 4.58 -2.61 -8.34
N ALA A 82 5.00 -2.49 -9.60
CA ALA A 82 5.71 -1.33 -10.12
C ALA A 82 4.80 -0.12 -10.42
N ARG A 83 3.46 -0.27 -10.31
CA ARG A 83 2.44 0.75 -10.61
C ARG A 83 2.49 1.30 -12.03
N PHE A 84 2.81 0.47 -13.02
CA PHE A 84 2.72 0.84 -14.43
C PHE A 84 1.36 0.44 -15.00
N LEU A 85 0.59 1.41 -15.51
CA LEU A 85 -0.77 1.22 -16.06
C LEU A 85 -0.79 1.06 -17.59
N THR A 86 0.35 0.96 -18.27
CA THR A 86 0.39 1.05 -19.74
C THR A 86 1.05 -0.19 -20.35
N PHE A 87 0.23 -1.15 -20.76
CA PHE A 87 0.61 -2.38 -21.46
C PHE A 87 0.99 -2.13 -22.94
N ASN A 88 0.60 -0.99 -23.51
CA ASN A 88 0.53 -0.79 -24.97
C ASN A 88 1.86 -0.71 -25.73
N SER A 89 3.03 -0.99 -25.13
CA SER A 89 4.30 -0.79 -25.86
C SER A 89 5.51 -1.58 -25.36
N MET A 90 5.37 -2.77 -24.76
CA MET A 90 6.56 -3.53 -24.34
C MET A 90 6.45 -5.04 -24.59
N ASP A 91 7.41 -5.56 -25.36
CA ASP A 91 7.67 -6.99 -25.53
C ASP A 91 8.40 -7.56 -24.31
N ALA A 92 7.76 -8.48 -23.60
CA ALA A 92 8.29 -9.38 -22.56
C ALA A 92 8.92 -8.75 -21.26
N PRO A 93 8.81 -9.45 -20.10
CA PRO A 93 9.46 -9.05 -18.85
C PRO A 93 10.99 -9.24 -18.91
N THR A 94 11.72 -8.22 -19.36
CA THR A 94 13.18 -8.22 -19.50
C THR A 94 13.88 -7.63 -18.26
N SER A 95 15.22 -7.76 -18.15
CA SER A 95 16.04 -7.11 -17.11
C SER A 95 15.78 -5.60 -16.99
N PHE A 96 15.42 -4.96 -18.12
CA PHE A 96 15.00 -3.57 -18.17
C PHE A 96 13.85 -3.24 -17.21
N PHE A 97 12.85 -4.13 -17.08
CA PHE A 97 11.75 -3.94 -16.12
C PHE A 97 12.26 -3.85 -14.68
N PHE A 98 13.15 -4.78 -14.29
CA PHE A 98 13.69 -4.82 -12.93
C PHE A 98 14.56 -3.60 -12.61
N ASP A 99 15.30 -3.09 -13.60
CA ASP A 99 16.07 -1.87 -13.46
C ASP A 99 15.18 -0.62 -13.30
N LEU A 100 13.99 -0.60 -13.91
CA LEU A 100 13.02 0.48 -13.71
C LEU A 100 12.48 0.51 -12.27
N GLU A 101 12.14 -0.65 -11.71
CA GLU A 101 11.72 -0.76 -10.30
C GLU A 101 12.82 -0.27 -9.35
N LYS A 102 14.07 -0.74 -9.57
CA LYS A 102 15.22 -0.32 -8.78
C LYS A 102 15.42 1.20 -8.82
N LYS A 103 15.38 1.81 -10.01
CA LYS A 103 15.45 3.27 -10.18
C LYS A 103 14.29 4.00 -9.47
N ALA A 104 13.09 3.43 -9.46
CA ALA A 104 11.94 4.02 -8.77
C ALA A 104 12.10 3.98 -7.24
N VAL A 105 12.74 2.96 -6.70
CA VAL A 105 13.09 2.86 -5.27
C VAL A 105 14.21 3.85 -4.93
N GLU A 106 15.28 3.89 -5.73
CA GLU A 106 16.43 4.78 -5.53
C GLU A 106 16.01 6.26 -5.47
N LYS A 107 15.05 6.68 -6.30
CA LYS A 107 14.50 8.05 -6.30
C LYS A 107 13.82 8.46 -5.00
N LYS A 108 13.43 7.52 -4.15
CA LYS A 108 12.78 7.77 -2.85
C LYS A 108 13.77 7.80 -1.68
N ILE A 109 15.05 7.54 -1.96
CA ILE A 109 16.09 7.52 -0.93
C ILE A 109 16.65 8.93 -0.77
N LEU A 110 16.50 9.46 0.44
CA LEU A 110 17.12 10.71 0.83
C LEU A 110 18.58 10.44 1.24
N GLY A 111 19.49 10.55 0.27
CA GLY A 111 20.92 10.25 0.49
C GLY A 111 21.76 11.44 0.96
N CYS A 112 21.27 12.66 0.79
CA CYS A 112 21.98 13.87 1.17
C CYS A 112 20.98 15.01 1.43
N LEU A 113 21.28 15.83 2.43
CA LEU A 113 20.62 17.12 2.64
C LEU A 113 21.66 18.24 2.76
N LYS A 114 21.28 19.44 2.32
CA LYS A 114 22.06 20.66 2.44
C LYS A 114 21.45 21.54 3.53
N LEU A 115 22.27 21.87 4.53
CA LEU A 115 21.92 22.76 5.63
C LEU A 115 21.90 24.23 5.17
N PRO A 116 21.25 25.14 5.92
CA PRO A 116 21.22 26.58 5.59
C PRO A 116 22.61 27.22 5.48
N GLU A 117 23.59 26.72 6.25
CA GLU A 117 24.97 27.20 6.21
C GLU A 117 25.76 26.68 4.98
N GLY A 118 25.12 25.88 4.13
CA GLY A 118 25.70 25.31 2.91
C GLY A 118 26.43 23.98 3.11
N ARG A 119 26.58 23.51 4.35
CA ARG A 119 27.15 22.18 4.66
C ARG A 119 26.21 21.06 4.21
N ARG A 120 26.78 19.97 3.68
CA ARG A 120 26.05 18.75 3.33
C ARG A 120 26.12 17.71 4.44
N ILE A 121 25.00 17.05 4.68
CA ILE A 121 24.87 15.88 5.56
C ILE A 121 24.48 14.67 4.71
N THR A 122 25.19 13.57 4.91
CA THR A 122 25.01 12.32 4.14
C THR A 122 24.84 11.11 5.05
N ASP A 123 25.09 11.27 6.35
CA ASP A 123 24.89 10.22 7.34
C ASP A 123 23.40 10.14 7.74
N GLY A 124 22.90 8.92 7.90
CA GLY A 124 21.47 8.69 8.18
C GLY A 124 21.01 9.34 9.48
N HIS A 125 21.85 9.36 10.53
CA HIS A 125 21.52 10.01 11.80
C HIS A 125 21.36 11.51 11.64
N GLY A 126 22.32 12.18 11.01
CA GLY A 126 22.27 13.61 10.73
C GLY A 126 21.07 14.00 9.88
N ILE A 127 20.76 13.22 8.83
CA ILE A 127 19.58 13.44 7.98
C ILE A 127 18.29 13.35 8.81
N ILE A 128 18.14 12.33 9.66
CA ILE A 128 16.97 12.17 10.53
C ILE A 128 16.88 13.33 11.52
N SER A 129 17.96 13.68 12.21
CA SER A 129 17.98 14.76 13.20
C SER A 129 17.62 16.11 12.58
N TYR A 130 18.16 16.43 11.40
CA TYR A 130 17.82 17.68 10.71
C TYR A 130 16.37 17.67 10.21
N ALA A 131 15.87 16.54 9.70
CA ALA A 131 14.48 16.44 9.28
C ALA A 131 13.50 16.63 10.44
N LEU A 132 13.80 16.04 11.61
CA LEU A 132 13.01 16.24 12.83
C LEU A 132 12.97 17.72 13.22
N SER A 133 14.13 18.37 13.37
CA SER A 133 14.19 19.80 13.70
C SER A 133 13.41 20.65 12.71
N PHE A 134 13.58 20.40 11.41
CA PHE A 134 12.87 21.15 10.36
C PHE A 134 11.35 21.03 10.49
N TYR A 135 10.82 19.82 10.65
CA TYR A 135 9.36 19.62 10.76
C TYR A 135 8.81 20.03 12.13
N GLU A 136 9.59 19.90 13.21
CA GLU A 136 9.23 20.44 14.52
C GLU A 136 9.08 21.96 14.49
N ASP A 137 10.00 22.65 13.81
CA ASP A 137 9.91 24.10 13.61
C ASP A 137 8.76 24.47 12.66
N LEU A 138 8.57 23.72 11.56
CA LEU A 138 7.51 23.96 10.58
C LEU A 138 6.09 23.81 11.18
N TYR A 139 5.90 22.83 12.05
CA TYR A 139 4.60 22.56 12.70
C TYR A 139 4.51 23.16 14.10
N ARG A 140 5.48 23.98 14.52
CA ARG A 140 5.40 24.69 15.78
C ARG A 140 4.21 25.64 15.73
N ALA A 141 3.37 25.59 16.77
CA ALA A 141 2.27 26.52 16.90
C ALA A 141 2.81 27.95 16.98
N GLU A 142 2.33 28.81 16.09
CA GLU A 142 2.57 30.24 16.15
C GLU A 142 1.57 30.90 17.12
N PRO A 143 1.95 32.00 17.78
CA PRO A 143 1.00 32.78 18.58
C PRO A 143 -0.19 33.20 17.72
N CYS A 144 -1.40 32.87 18.18
CA CYS A 144 -2.64 33.27 17.53
C CYS A 144 -3.38 34.23 18.46
N ASP A 145 -3.88 35.32 17.89
CA ASP A 145 -4.80 36.22 18.60
C ASP A 145 -6.21 35.60 18.53
N GLU A 146 -6.70 35.13 19.67
CA GLU A 146 -8.01 34.47 19.77
C GLU A 146 -9.15 35.42 19.39
N GLU A 147 -9.06 36.70 19.74
CA GLU A 147 -10.10 37.69 19.40
C GLU A 147 -10.16 37.91 17.89
N MET A 148 -9.00 38.00 17.24
CA MET A 148 -8.94 38.15 15.78
C MET A 148 -9.38 36.88 15.06
N ALA A 149 -9.07 35.70 15.60
CA ALA A 149 -9.54 34.43 15.08
C ALA A 149 -11.07 34.34 15.14
N ASP A 150 -11.66 34.67 16.29
CA ASP A 150 -13.12 34.69 16.45
C ASP A 150 -13.79 35.68 15.50
N LEU A 151 -13.22 36.88 15.34
CA LEU A 151 -13.71 37.87 14.38
C LEU A 151 -13.67 37.35 12.93
N LEU A 152 -12.60 36.65 12.55
CA LEU A 152 -12.46 36.04 11.22
C LEU A 152 -13.47 34.91 10.98
N LEU A 153 -13.82 34.16 12.03
CA LEU A 153 -14.70 32.99 11.94
C LEU A 153 -16.19 33.34 12.12
N GLN A 154 -16.50 34.53 12.64
CA GLN A 154 -17.86 34.95 13.03
C GLN A 154 -18.91 34.79 11.92
N ASP A 155 -18.56 35.15 10.68
CA ASP A 155 -19.48 35.16 9.54
C ASP A 155 -19.42 33.87 8.70
N LEU A 156 -18.71 32.84 9.15
CA LEU A 156 -18.67 31.56 8.45
C LEU A 156 -20.03 30.85 8.54
N PRO A 157 -20.47 30.20 7.45
CA PRO A 157 -21.68 29.38 7.46
C PRO A 157 -21.65 28.36 8.60
N GLN A 158 -22.66 28.43 9.46
CA GLN A 158 -22.84 27.50 10.56
C GLN A 158 -23.80 26.37 10.14
N PHE A 159 -23.53 25.16 10.61
CA PHE A 159 -24.46 24.05 10.45
C PHE A 159 -25.79 24.36 11.14
N SER A 160 -26.90 23.94 10.53
CA SER A 160 -28.20 24.01 11.21
C SER A 160 -28.23 23.07 12.41
N GLU A 161 -29.11 23.31 13.38
CA GLU A 161 -29.29 22.39 14.51
C GLU A 161 -29.69 20.97 14.03
N GLY A 162 -30.39 20.88 12.90
CA GLY A 162 -30.70 19.61 12.25
C GLY A 162 -29.44 18.88 11.76
N ASP A 163 -28.52 19.60 11.12
CA ASP A 163 -27.27 19.03 10.62
C ASP A 163 -26.34 18.62 11.77
N LYS A 164 -26.22 19.43 12.81
CA LYS A 164 -25.46 19.09 14.03
C LYS A 164 -26.00 17.79 14.64
N SER A 165 -27.31 17.73 14.86
CA SER A 165 -27.95 16.53 15.39
C SER A 165 -27.78 15.31 14.48
N MET A 166 -27.71 15.50 13.16
CA MET A 166 -27.43 14.42 12.21
C MET A 166 -25.97 13.93 12.31
N LEU A 167 -25.00 14.83 12.41
CA LEU A 167 -23.58 14.52 12.52
C LEU A 167 -23.21 13.85 13.85
N ASP A 168 -23.98 14.14 14.91
CA ASP A 168 -23.78 13.55 16.24
C ASP A 168 -24.44 12.16 16.41
N LYS A 169 -25.08 11.62 15.38
CA LYS A 169 -25.67 10.28 15.44
C LYS A 169 -24.59 9.21 15.56
N LEU A 170 -24.97 8.11 16.20
CA LEU A 170 -24.12 6.92 16.27
C LEU A 170 -23.90 6.35 14.88
N LEU A 171 -22.65 5.97 14.60
CA LEU A 171 -22.27 5.26 13.38
C LEU A 171 -23.15 4.03 13.18
N THR A 172 -23.74 3.93 12.00
CA THR A 172 -24.55 2.77 11.58
C THR A 172 -23.73 1.78 10.76
N PHE A 173 -24.20 0.53 10.70
CA PHE A 173 -23.53 -0.49 9.88
C PHE A 173 -23.67 -0.18 8.40
N GLU A 174 -24.78 0.45 8.02
CA GLU A 174 -25.13 0.86 6.68
C GLU A 174 -24.20 1.96 6.18
N GLU A 175 -23.97 3.01 6.98
CA GLU A 175 -22.98 4.06 6.68
C GLU A 175 -21.58 3.48 6.47
N LEU A 176 -21.15 2.60 7.38
CA LEU A 176 -19.85 1.95 7.26
C LEU A 176 -19.76 1.06 6.01
N SER A 177 -20.86 0.37 5.68
CA SER A 177 -20.92 -0.48 4.47
C SER A 177 -20.79 0.36 3.20
N VAL A 178 -21.51 1.48 3.10
CA VAL A 178 -21.40 2.41 1.97
C VAL A 178 -19.98 2.95 1.86
N ALA A 179 -19.42 3.43 2.97
CA ALA A 179 -18.06 3.96 3.00
C ALA A 179 -17.01 2.96 2.50
N VAL A 180 -17.11 1.69 2.88
CA VAL A 180 -16.21 0.62 2.39
C VAL A 180 -16.35 0.39 0.89
N GLN A 181 -17.58 0.41 0.37
CA GLN A 181 -17.81 0.22 -1.07
C GLN A 181 -17.34 1.41 -1.91
N GLU A 182 -17.37 2.62 -1.35
CA GLU A 182 -16.90 3.86 -2.01
C GLU A 182 -15.37 4.05 -1.96
N MET A 183 -14.64 3.25 -1.17
CA MET A 183 -13.17 3.33 -1.12
C MET A 183 -12.56 3.20 -2.52
N SER A 184 -11.61 4.07 -2.88
CA SER A 184 -10.94 3.95 -4.18
C SER A 184 -10.08 2.67 -4.26
N SER A 185 -10.24 1.89 -5.33
CA SER A 185 -9.38 0.74 -5.64
C SER A 185 -8.00 1.19 -6.14
N GLY A 186 -7.03 0.28 -6.13
CA GLY A 186 -5.66 0.50 -6.62
C GLY A 186 -4.80 1.37 -5.70
N LYS A 187 -5.25 1.61 -4.46
CA LYS A 187 -4.51 2.39 -3.46
C LYS A 187 -3.54 1.50 -2.69
N ALA A 188 -2.48 2.11 -2.17
CA ALA A 188 -1.48 1.41 -1.38
C ALA A 188 -2.12 0.84 -0.10
N PRO A 189 -1.87 -0.42 0.26
CA PRO A 189 -2.27 -0.93 1.57
C PRO A 189 -1.42 -0.31 2.69
N GLY A 190 -1.92 -0.39 3.92
CA GLY A 190 -1.16 -0.03 5.12
C GLY A 190 -0.10 -1.09 5.49
N LEU A 191 0.45 -0.98 6.71
CA LEU A 191 1.40 -1.97 7.28
C LEU A 191 0.85 -3.40 7.34
N ASP A 192 -0.47 -3.52 7.42
CA ASP A 192 -1.19 -4.79 7.45
C ASP A 192 -1.28 -5.47 6.09
N GLY A 193 -1.04 -4.76 4.98
CA GLY A 193 -1.14 -5.31 3.64
C GLY A 193 -2.58 -5.47 3.13
N LEU A 194 -3.58 -4.98 3.87
CA LEU A 194 -5.00 -5.08 3.48
C LEU A 194 -5.40 -3.83 2.70
N ASN A 195 -5.71 -4.00 1.41
CA ASN A 195 -6.15 -2.91 0.53
C ASN A 195 -7.68 -2.74 0.53
N ALA A 196 -8.18 -1.73 -0.19
CA ALA A 196 -9.62 -1.49 -0.32
C ALA A 196 -10.35 -2.70 -0.90
N GLU A 197 -9.76 -3.37 -1.89
CA GLU A 197 -10.31 -4.54 -2.56
C GLU A 197 -10.53 -5.70 -1.58
N PHE A 198 -9.60 -5.93 -0.65
CA PHE A 198 -9.77 -6.90 0.42
C PHE A 198 -11.03 -6.59 1.25
N TYR A 199 -11.17 -5.35 1.73
CA TYR A 199 -12.32 -4.96 2.55
C TYR A 199 -13.63 -5.07 1.78
N LYS A 200 -13.66 -4.65 0.51
CA LYS A 200 -14.85 -4.76 -0.35
C LYS A 200 -15.25 -6.21 -0.58
N HIS A 201 -14.29 -7.06 -0.93
CA HIS A 201 -14.53 -8.47 -1.26
C HIS A 201 -14.96 -9.28 -0.02
N PHE A 202 -14.26 -9.11 1.10
CA PHE A 202 -14.52 -9.86 2.32
C PHE A 202 -15.52 -9.18 3.27
N TRP A 203 -16.13 -8.06 2.88
CA TRP A 203 -17.13 -7.34 3.70
C TRP A 203 -18.23 -8.23 4.27
N PRO A 204 -18.82 -9.19 3.53
CA PRO A 204 -19.83 -10.09 4.07
C PRO A 204 -19.34 -10.95 5.24
N VAL A 205 -18.02 -11.18 5.33
CA VAL A 205 -17.39 -12.01 6.36
C VAL A 205 -16.93 -11.15 7.54
N ILE A 206 -16.25 -10.03 7.28
CA ILE A 206 -15.57 -9.24 8.33
C ILE A 206 -16.34 -7.98 8.76
N GLY A 207 -17.38 -7.57 8.03
CA GLY A 207 -17.97 -6.24 8.18
C GLY A 207 -18.61 -6.01 9.55
N ARG A 208 -19.37 -6.99 10.06
CA ARG A 208 -20.00 -6.88 11.39
C ARG A 208 -18.98 -6.81 12.51
N ASP A 209 -17.86 -7.50 12.33
CA ASP A 209 -16.77 -7.47 13.28
C ASP A 209 -16.06 -6.11 13.29
N LEU A 210 -15.77 -5.56 12.11
CA LEU A 210 -15.14 -4.26 11.97
C LEU A 210 -16.04 -3.14 12.49
N PHE A 211 -17.35 -3.22 12.25
CA PHE A 211 -18.33 -2.31 12.83
C PHE A 211 -18.27 -2.30 14.37
N SER A 212 -18.18 -3.48 14.98
CA SER A 212 -18.05 -3.60 16.44
C SER A 212 -16.77 -2.96 16.97
N VAL A 213 -15.67 -3.06 16.21
CA VAL A 213 -14.38 -2.42 16.53
C VAL A 213 -14.51 -0.90 16.47
N PHE A 214 -15.16 -0.34 15.44
CA PHE A 214 -15.37 1.10 15.32
C PHE A 214 -16.31 1.65 16.40
N MET A 215 -17.37 0.94 16.76
CA MET A 215 -18.24 1.32 17.88
C MET A 215 -17.49 1.35 19.21
N GLU A 216 -16.64 0.36 19.49
CA GLU A 216 -15.75 0.40 20.67
C GLU A 216 -14.80 1.60 20.62
N SER A 217 -14.25 1.89 19.44
CA SER A 217 -13.29 2.98 19.23
C SER A 217 -13.91 4.35 19.47
N LEU A 218 -15.12 4.58 18.94
CA LEU A 218 -15.89 5.81 19.12
C LEU A 218 -16.24 6.00 20.60
N ASN A 219 -16.73 4.96 21.27
CA ASN A 219 -17.06 5.03 22.70
C ASN A 219 -15.83 5.29 23.60
N ARG A 220 -14.66 4.79 23.21
CA ARG A 220 -13.40 5.00 23.96
C ARG A 220 -12.64 6.27 23.55
N GLY A 221 -13.04 6.93 22.46
CA GLY A 221 -12.30 8.04 21.87
C GLY A 221 -10.91 7.65 21.33
N THR A 222 -10.67 6.38 20.99
CA THR A 222 -9.36 5.94 20.50
C THR A 222 -9.47 4.79 19.50
N LEU A 223 -8.70 4.89 18.40
CA LEU A 223 -8.64 3.87 17.36
C LEU A 223 -7.65 2.73 17.72
N PRO A 224 -7.81 1.53 17.12
CA PRO A 224 -6.82 0.46 17.17
C PRO A 224 -5.42 0.97 16.82
N THR A 225 -4.40 0.39 17.43
CA THR A 225 -3.02 0.87 17.29
C THR A 225 -2.56 0.78 15.84
N SER A 226 -2.98 -0.27 15.13
CA SER A 226 -2.67 -0.42 13.70
C SER A 226 -3.27 0.68 12.81
N LEU A 227 -4.38 1.31 13.21
CA LEU A 227 -5.02 2.41 12.47
C LEU A 227 -4.42 3.79 12.82
N ARG A 228 -3.58 3.85 13.86
CA ARG A 228 -2.87 5.07 14.27
C ARG A 228 -1.39 5.06 13.88
N ARG A 229 -0.96 4.06 13.11
CA ARG A 229 0.41 3.92 12.59
C ARG A 229 0.40 4.04 11.08
N ALA A 230 1.29 4.87 10.55
CA ALA A 230 1.50 5.03 9.12
C ALA A 230 2.92 4.60 8.73
N VAL A 231 3.10 4.18 7.48
CA VAL A 231 4.41 4.15 6.82
C VAL A 231 4.53 5.43 6.03
N VAL A 232 5.50 6.24 6.43
CA VAL A 232 5.88 7.47 5.72
C VAL A 232 6.86 7.09 4.62
N THR A 233 6.66 7.57 3.41
CA THR A 233 7.55 7.31 2.27
C THR A 233 7.81 8.62 1.57
N LEU A 234 9.07 9.03 1.55
CA LEU A 234 9.47 10.26 0.91
C LEU A 234 9.19 10.22 -0.59
N LEU A 235 8.46 11.22 -1.08
CA LEU A 235 8.24 11.45 -2.50
C LEU A 235 8.99 12.72 -2.94
N PRO A 236 9.91 12.61 -3.90
CA PRO A 236 10.62 13.77 -4.42
C PRO A 236 9.66 14.72 -5.15
N LYS A 237 9.79 16.03 -4.88
CA LYS A 237 9.21 17.12 -5.66
C LYS A 237 10.20 17.57 -6.73
N LYS A 238 9.78 18.51 -7.58
CA LYS A 238 10.70 19.22 -8.48
C LYS A 238 11.66 20.09 -7.66
N GLY A 239 12.90 20.26 -8.13
CA GLY A 239 13.90 21.14 -7.52
C GLY A 239 15.15 20.38 -7.07
N ASP A 240 15.91 21.01 -6.17
CA ASP A 240 17.11 20.45 -5.58
C ASP A 240 16.74 19.40 -4.51
N LEU A 241 17.05 18.13 -4.76
CA LEU A 241 16.75 17.04 -3.82
C LEU A 241 17.65 17.06 -2.58
N GLU A 242 18.66 17.92 -2.53
CA GLU A 242 19.40 18.21 -1.29
C GLU A 242 18.61 19.17 -0.38
N ASP A 243 17.55 19.82 -0.86
CA ASP A 243 16.66 20.65 -0.06
C ASP A 243 15.49 19.81 0.50
N ILE A 244 15.36 19.78 1.83
CA ILE A 244 14.28 19.04 2.50
C ILE A 244 12.88 19.49 2.07
N ARG A 245 12.72 20.76 1.66
CA ARG A 245 11.44 21.31 1.18
C ARG A 245 11.00 20.69 -0.16
N CYS A 246 11.96 20.16 -0.92
CA CYS A 246 11.75 19.43 -2.16
C CYS A 246 11.34 17.97 -1.93
N TRP A 247 11.00 17.57 -0.70
CA TRP A 247 10.43 16.25 -0.39
C TRP A 247 9.01 16.38 0.17
N ARG A 248 8.17 15.37 -0.10
CA ARG A 248 6.89 15.15 0.59
C ARG A 248 7.06 13.93 1.49
N PRO A 249 6.89 14.08 2.81
CA PRO A 249 6.79 12.95 3.73
C PRO A 249 5.63 12.02 3.36
#